data_AF-A0A915MY92-F1
#
_entry.id   AF-A0A915MY92-F1
#
_cell.length_a   1.000
_cell.length_b   1.000
_cell.length_c   1.000
_cell.angle_alpha   90.00
_cell.angle_beta   90.00
_cell.angle_gamma   90.00
#
_symmetry.space_group_name_H-M   'P 1'
#
loop_
_entity.id
_entity.type
_entity.pdbx_description
1 polymer ?
#
loop_
_entity_poly.entity_id
_entity_poly.type
_entity_poly.pdbx_seq_one_letter_code
_entity_poly.pdbx_strand_id
1 'polypeptide(L)'
;MAGQVRGPSSSASNSTTASVGVLMVGPNFKVGKKIGCGNFGELRLGKNLYNNEHVAIKLEPMKSKAPQLHLEYRFYKLLGLAEGLPQVHYFGPCGKYNALVMELLSHSLEDLFDLCDRKFTLKCVCMVAMQLVC
;
A
#
# COMPACT_ATOMS: atom_id res chain seq x y z
N MET A 1 38.49 49.32 29.81
CA MET A 1 38.06 49.05 28.42
C MET A 1 38.29 47.58 28.11
N ALA A 2 37.25 46.74 28.23
CA ALA A 2 37.10 45.41 27.63
C ALA A 2 35.82 44.78 28.22
N GLY A 3 34.91 44.30 27.37
CA GLY A 3 33.65 43.68 27.80
C GLY A 3 32.66 43.56 26.65
N GLN A 4 32.99 42.69 25.70
CA GLN A 4 32.26 42.45 24.45
C GLN A 4 30.97 41.64 24.72
N VAL A 5 29.82 42.21 24.38
CA VAL A 5 28.50 41.58 24.48
C VAL A 5 28.34 40.54 23.36
N ARG A 6 28.18 39.26 23.70
CA ARG A 6 27.85 38.18 22.75
C ARG A 6 26.34 38.19 22.48
N GLY A 7 25.94 38.50 21.26
CA GLY A 7 24.57 38.27 20.77
C GLY A 7 24.30 36.79 20.51
N PRO A 8 23.02 36.34 20.53
CA PRO A 8 22.68 34.94 20.33
C PRO A 8 22.88 34.55 18.86
N SER A 9 23.59 33.45 18.66
CA SER A 9 23.77 32.76 17.38
C SER A 9 22.41 32.25 16.89
N SER A 10 21.88 32.87 15.83
CA SER A 10 20.79 32.30 15.05
C SER A 10 21.30 31.06 14.31
N SER A 11 21.04 29.89 14.88
CA SER A 11 21.14 28.63 14.16
C SER A 11 20.08 28.62 13.06
N ALA A 12 20.49 29.03 11.86
CA ALA A 12 19.75 28.73 10.64
C ALA A 12 19.62 27.21 10.53
N SER A 13 18.47 26.69 10.93
CA SER A 13 18.06 25.34 10.60
C SER A 13 17.91 25.29 9.09
N ASN A 14 18.95 24.78 8.42
CA ASN A 14 18.87 24.38 7.03
C ASN A 14 17.78 23.28 6.95
N SER A 15 16.54 23.69 6.71
CA SER A 15 15.49 22.81 6.23
C SER A 15 15.91 22.36 4.85
N THR A 16 16.68 21.28 4.82
CA THR A 16 16.97 20.56 3.59
C THR A 16 15.63 20.00 3.15
N THR A 17 14.94 20.72 2.27
CA THR A 17 13.85 20.20 1.47
C THR A 17 14.44 19.09 0.62
N ALA A 18 14.53 17.90 1.21
CA ALA A 18 14.76 16.68 0.46
C ALA A 18 13.69 16.67 -0.62
N SER A 19 14.11 16.81 -1.88
CA SER A 19 13.29 16.48 -3.02
C SER A 19 12.74 15.09 -2.75
N VAL A 20 11.47 14.98 -2.35
CA VAL A 20 10.84 13.70 -2.08
C VAL A 20 10.77 13.01 -3.43
N GLY A 21 11.81 12.23 -3.73
CA GLY A 21 11.90 11.47 -4.95
C GLY A 21 10.62 10.68 -5.09
N VAL A 22 9.93 10.85 -6.22
CA VAL A 22 8.70 10.11 -6.49
C VAL A 22 9.07 8.63 -6.53
N LEU A 23 8.59 7.88 -5.54
CA LEU A 23 8.84 6.45 -5.45
C LEU A 23 8.02 5.74 -6.55
N MET A 24 8.68 4.90 -7.32
CA MET A 24 8.11 4.18 -8.45
C MET A 24 8.31 2.67 -8.29
N VAL A 25 7.34 1.89 -8.75
CA VAL A 25 7.46 0.44 -8.94
C VAL A 25 7.42 0.17 -10.44
N GLY A 26 8.43 -0.55 -10.95
CA GLY A 26 8.56 -0.77 -12.38
C GLY A 26 8.62 0.56 -13.17
N PRO A 27 8.24 0.56 -14.45
CA PRO A 27 8.36 1.75 -15.31
C PRO A 27 7.21 2.77 -15.12
N ASN A 28 6.06 2.36 -14.58
CA ASN A 28 4.81 3.11 -14.74
C ASN A 28 3.93 3.21 -13.49
N PHE A 29 4.28 2.58 -12.36
CA PHE A 29 3.43 2.66 -11.16
C PHE A 29 4.01 3.64 -10.15
N LYS A 30 3.33 4.79 -9.99
CA LYS A 30 3.66 5.78 -8.97
C LYS A 30 3.14 5.33 -7.62
N VAL A 31 4.02 5.28 -6.62
CA VAL A 31 3.66 4.95 -5.23
C VAL A 31 3.13 6.20 -4.53
N GLY A 32 1.98 6.07 -3.90
CA GLY A 32 1.29 7.15 -3.18
C GLY A 32 1.25 6.94 -1.67
N LYS A 33 0.16 7.43 -1.07
CA LYS A 33 -0.09 7.37 0.36
C LYS A 33 -0.29 5.93 0.84
N LYS A 34 0.07 5.67 2.09
CA LYS A 34 -0.30 4.44 2.78
C LYS A 34 -1.82 4.40 2.96
N ILE A 35 -2.41 3.24 2.71
CA ILE A 35 -3.85 2.97 2.87
C ILE A 35 -4.14 1.81 3.83
N GLY A 36 -3.14 0.99 4.15
CA GLY A 36 -3.29 -0.08 5.11
C GLY A 36 -1.95 -0.66 5.56
N CYS A 37 -2.04 -1.56 6.53
CA CYS A 37 -0.93 -2.39 6.99
C CYS A 37 -1.44 -3.81 7.21
N GLY A 38 -0.64 -4.79 6.81
CA GLY A 38 -0.91 -6.20 7.08
C GLY A 38 0.31 -6.85 7.73
N ASN A 39 0.19 -8.14 8.06
CA ASN A 39 1.27 -8.91 8.68
C ASN A 39 2.58 -8.92 7.87
N PHE A 40 2.50 -8.70 6.55
CA PHE A 40 3.62 -8.90 5.62
C PHE A 40 4.14 -7.58 5.03
N GLY A 41 3.78 -6.45 5.65
CA GLY A 41 4.27 -5.13 5.30
C GLY A 41 3.18 -4.07 5.20
N GLU A 42 3.36 -3.14 4.27
CA GLU A 42 2.45 -2.00 4.09
C GLU A 42 1.70 -2.06 2.76
N LEU A 43 0.48 -1.54 2.77
CA LEU A 43 -0.34 -1.37 1.58
C LEU A 43 -0.42 0.12 1.24
N ARG A 44 -0.13 0.47 -0.01
CA ARG A 44 -0.18 1.84 -0.50
C ARG A 44 -1.11 1.96 -1.69
N LEU A 45 -1.74 3.13 -1.80
CA LEU A 45 -2.40 3.56 -3.02
C LEU A 45 -1.31 3.85 -4.07
N GLY A 46 -1.47 3.29 -5.25
CA GLY A 46 -0.64 3.60 -6.41
C GLY A 46 -1.46 4.17 -7.56
N LYS A 47 -0.76 4.65 -8.59
CA LYS A 47 -1.36 5.07 -9.86
C LYS A 47 -0.54 4.55 -11.02
N ASN A 48 -1.18 3.86 -11.96
CA ASN A 48 -0.60 3.50 -13.24
C ASN A 48 -0.56 4.76 -14.13
N LEU A 49 0.64 5.19 -14.50
CA LEU A 49 0.84 6.42 -15.27
C LEU A 49 0.51 6.26 -16.76
N TYR A 50 0.38 5.04 -17.26
CA TYR A 50 0.03 4.81 -18.67
C TYR A 50 -1.46 4.99 -18.94
N ASN A 51 -2.32 4.56 -18.03
CA ASN A 51 -3.78 4.61 -18.21
C ASN A 51 -4.51 5.44 -17.13
N ASN A 52 -3.78 6.04 -16.20
CA ASN A 52 -4.30 6.81 -15.07
C ASN A 52 -5.15 6.04 -14.05
N GLU A 53 -5.14 4.71 -14.08
CA GLU A 53 -5.89 3.89 -13.13
C GLU A 53 -5.22 3.83 -11.76
N HIS A 54 -6.04 3.76 -10.71
CA HIS A 54 -5.55 3.54 -9.35
C HIS A 54 -5.30 2.05 -9.12
N VAL A 55 -4.25 1.74 -8.35
CA VAL A 55 -3.83 0.37 -8.04
C VAL A 55 -3.51 0.24 -6.56
N ALA A 56 -3.53 -0.99 -6.05
CA ALA A 56 -2.99 -1.34 -4.75
C ALA A 56 -1.53 -1.80 -4.90
N ILE A 57 -0.63 -1.27 -4.06
CA ILE A 57 0.80 -1.65 -4.03
C ILE A 57 1.12 -2.20 -2.65
N LYS A 58 1.31 -3.51 -2.57
CA LYS A 58 1.75 -4.21 -1.36
C LYS A 58 3.27 -4.24 -1.33
N LEU A 59 3.87 -3.75 -0.25
CA LEU A 59 5.32 -3.62 -0.08
C LEU A 59 5.79 -4.48 1.09
N GLU A 60 6.76 -5.35 0.82
CA GLU A 60 7.44 -6.19 1.82
C GLU A 60 8.94 -5.85 1.83
N PRO A 61 9.55 -5.55 3.00
CA PRO A 61 10.99 -5.33 3.06
C PRO A 61 11.77 -6.56 2.57
N MET A 62 12.78 -6.36 1.71
CA MET A 62 13.60 -7.48 1.20
C MET A 62 14.34 -8.23 2.31
N LYS A 63 14.54 -7.60 3.48
CA LYS A 63 15.17 -8.18 4.66
C LYS A 63 14.15 -8.74 5.69
N SER A 64 12.91 -8.97 5.27
CA SER A 64 11.89 -9.57 6.14
C SER A 64 12.39 -10.92 6.68
N LYS A 65 12.14 -11.18 7.98
CA LYS A 65 12.51 -12.45 8.62
C LYS A 65 11.69 -13.63 8.10
N ALA A 66 10.49 -13.36 7.61
CA ALA A 66 9.56 -14.35 7.08
C ALA A 66 8.93 -13.77 5.78
N PRO A 67 9.66 -13.79 4.64
CA PRO A 67 9.20 -13.21 3.39
C PRO A 67 8.10 -14.07 2.75
N GLN A 68 7.02 -13.44 2.31
CA GLN A 68 5.81 -14.14 1.83
C GLN A 68 5.25 -13.58 0.54
N LEU A 69 5.63 -12.35 0.17
CA LEU A 69 5.00 -11.63 -0.93
C LEU A 69 5.24 -12.30 -2.30
N HIS A 70 6.42 -12.91 -2.48
CA HIS A 70 6.72 -13.68 -3.71
C HIS A 70 5.87 -14.96 -3.81
N LEU A 71 5.59 -15.61 -2.67
CA LEU A 71 4.74 -16.79 -2.63
C LEU A 71 3.28 -16.42 -2.92
N GLU A 72 2.79 -15.33 -2.32
CA GLU A 72 1.48 -14.75 -2.61
C GLU A 72 1.32 -14.42 -4.11
N TYR A 73 2.31 -13.78 -4.72
CA TYR A 73 2.33 -13.54 -6.17
C TYR A 73 2.22 -14.84 -6.98
N ARG A 74 2.93 -15.90 -6.58
CA ARG A 74 2.83 -17.22 -7.25
C ARG A 74 1.45 -17.83 -7.13
N PHE A 75 0.79 -17.70 -5.97
CA PHE A 75 -0.58 -18.18 -5.82
C PHE A 75 -1.55 -17.43 -6.72
N TYR A 76 -1.47 -16.10 -6.83
CA TYR A 76 -2.28 -15.36 -7.80
C TYR A 76 -2.02 -15.82 -9.24
N LYS A 77 -0.78 -16.08 -9.62
CA LYS A 77 -0.46 -16.59 -10.97
C LYS A 77 -1.02 -18.00 -11.22
N LEU A 78 -1.06 -18.85 -10.20
CA LEU A 78 -1.63 -20.19 -10.31
C LEU A 78 -3.16 -20.16 -10.42
N LEU A 79 -3.81 -19.29 -9.64
CA LEU A 79 -5.27 -19.13 -9.65
C LEU A 79 -5.78 -18.45 -10.93
N GLY A 80 -4.95 -17.62 -11.57
CA GLY A 80 -5.26 -17.01 -12.86
C GLY A 80 -6.32 -15.91 -12.78
N LEU A 81 -7.12 -15.78 -13.84
CA LEU A 81 -8.23 -14.83 -13.93
C LEU A 81 -9.53 -15.53 -13.52
N ALA A 82 -9.75 -15.64 -12.21
CA ALA A 82 -10.99 -16.17 -11.65
C ALA A 82 -11.86 -15.03 -11.09
N GLU A 83 -13.17 -15.22 -11.10
CA GLU A 83 -14.10 -14.28 -10.47
C GLU A 83 -13.79 -14.15 -8.97
N GLY A 84 -13.89 -12.93 -8.44
CA GLY A 84 -13.58 -12.64 -7.04
C GLY A 84 -12.08 -12.57 -6.71
N LEU A 85 -11.18 -12.80 -7.66
CA LEU A 85 -9.74 -12.61 -7.46
C LEU A 85 -9.23 -11.31 -8.10
N PRO A 86 -8.44 -10.51 -7.36
CA PRO A 86 -7.89 -9.26 -7.88
C PRO A 86 -6.86 -9.52 -8.98
N GLN A 87 -6.89 -8.70 -10.04
CA GLN A 87 -5.90 -8.79 -11.10
C GLN A 87 -4.51 -8.37 -10.61
N VAL A 88 -3.49 -9.17 -10.93
CA VAL A 88 -2.08 -8.81 -10.68
C VAL A 88 -1.48 -8.15 -11.90
N HIS A 89 -0.96 -6.93 -11.72
CA HIS A 89 -0.34 -6.15 -12.79
C HIS A 89 1.18 -6.32 -12.84
N TYR A 90 1.85 -6.38 -11.69
CA TYR A 90 3.30 -6.43 -11.63
C TYR A 90 3.81 -7.01 -10.30
N PHE A 91 4.96 -7.70 -10.34
CA PHE A 91 5.73 -8.05 -9.15
C PHE A 91 7.21 -7.78 -9.41
N GLY A 92 7.88 -7.09 -8.48
CA GLY A 92 9.30 -6.80 -8.62
C GLY A 92 9.85 -5.86 -7.54
N PRO A 93 11.11 -5.41 -7.68
CA PRO A 93 11.75 -4.58 -6.68
C PRO A 93 11.26 -3.12 -6.70
N CYS A 94 11.24 -2.50 -5.54
CA CYS A 94 10.96 -1.08 -5.31
C CYS A 94 11.87 -0.55 -4.19
N GLY A 95 13.05 -0.02 -4.57
CA GLY A 95 14.07 0.38 -3.60
C GLY A 95 14.53 -0.80 -2.73
N LYS A 96 14.24 -0.74 -1.42
CA LYS A 96 14.60 -1.79 -0.43
C LYS A 96 13.47 -2.81 -0.19
N TYR A 97 12.43 -2.79 -1.02
CA TYR A 97 11.21 -3.59 -0.87
C TYR A 97 10.98 -4.47 -2.10
N ASN A 98 10.34 -5.61 -1.89
CA ASN A 98 9.58 -6.29 -2.92
C ASN A 98 8.19 -5.64 -3.01
N ALA A 99 7.68 -5.47 -4.22
CA ALA A 99 6.40 -4.84 -4.49
C ALA A 99 5.51 -5.74 -5.34
N LEU A 100 4.27 -5.90 -4.91
CA LEU A 100 3.19 -6.53 -5.66
C LEU A 100 2.18 -5.43 -6.02
N VAL A 101 1.98 -5.20 -7.31
CA VAL A 101 1.00 -4.26 -7.85
C VAL A 101 -0.20 -5.05 -8.35
N MET A 102 -1.38 -4.70 -7.84
CA MET A 102 -2.63 -5.38 -8.11
C MET A 102 -3.79 -4.40 -8.18
N GLU A 103 -4.93 -4.89 -8.64
CA GLU A 103 -6.19 -4.16 -8.66
C GLU A 103 -6.49 -3.56 -7.28
N LEU A 104 -6.93 -2.29 -7.28
CA LEU A 104 -7.40 -1.64 -6.06
C LEU A 104 -8.85 -2.06 -5.79
N LEU A 105 -9.05 -2.85 -4.75
CA LEU A 105 -10.38 -3.18 -4.26
C LEU A 105 -10.93 -2.05 -3.37
N SER A 106 -12.25 -2.09 -3.18
CA SER A 106 -12.98 -1.13 -2.32
C SER A 106 -12.74 -1.42 -0.83
N HIS A 107 -13.63 -0.90 0.02
CA HIS A 107 -13.67 -1.15 1.46
C HIS A 107 -13.71 -2.65 1.77
N SER A 108 -13.05 -3.05 2.87
CA SER A 108 -13.16 -4.40 3.40
C SER A 108 -14.53 -4.62 4.06
N LEU A 109 -14.88 -5.89 4.32
CA LEU A 109 -16.10 -6.21 5.07
C LEU A 109 -16.09 -5.62 6.48
N GLU A 110 -14.93 -5.50 7.14
CA GLU A 110 -14.83 -4.86 8.47
C GLU A 110 -15.14 -3.36 8.36
N ASP A 111 -14.59 -2.67 7.36
CA ASP A 111 -14.88 -1.24 7.13
C ASP A 111 -16.39 -1.03 6.91
N LEU A 112 -17.02 -1.88 6.10
CA LEU A 112 -18.46 -1.85 5.85
C LEU A 112 -19.29 -2.20 7.10
N PHE A 113 -18.78 -3.08 7.95
CA PHE A 113 -19.44 -3.48 9.19
C PHE A 113 -19.43 -2.35 10.21
N ASP A 114 -18.30 -1.67 10.36
CA ASP A 114 -18.18 -0.49 11.20
C ASP A 114 -19.07 0.66 10.69
N LEU A 115 -19.17 0.85 9.37
CA LEU A 115 -20.11 1.81 8.74
C LEU A 115 -21.59 1.51 9.04
N CYS A 116 -21.92 0.27 9.40
CA CYS A 116 -23.27 -0.17 9.75
C CYS A 116 -23.46 -0.38 11.25
N ASP A 117 -22.73 0.38 12.10
CA ASP A 117 -22.78 0.27 13.56
C ASP A 117 -22.58 -1.16 14.07
N ARG A 118 -21.71 -1.91 13.37
CA ARG A 118 -21.40 -3.32 13.65
C ARG A 118 -22.64 -4.22 13.62
N LYS A 119 -23.57 -3.93 12.71
CA LYS A 119 -24.75 -4.75 12.45
C LYS A 119 -25.05 -4.86 10.97
N PHE A 120 -25.02 -6.09 10.46
CA PHE A 120 -25.59 -6.42 9.16
C PHE A 120 -26.96 -7.07 9.31
N THR A 121 -27.84 -6.83 8.34
CA THR A 121 -29.12 -7.54 8.25
C THR A 121 -28.89 -9.00 7.88
N LEU A 122 -29.83 -9.90 8.24
CA LEU A 122 -29.76 -11.30 7.85
C LEU A 122 -29.60 -11.47 6.34
N LYS A 123 -30.33 -10.68 5.54
CA LYS A 123 -30.21 -10.67 4.08
C LYS A 123 -28.78 -10.38 3.62
N CYS A 124 -28.13 -9.36 4.18
CA CYS A 124 -26.74 -9.01 3.85
C CYS A 124 -25.79 -10.16 4.20
N VAL A 125 -25.91 -10.72 5.40
CA VAL A 125 -25.09 -11.86 5.85
C VAL A 125 -25.25 -13.06 4.91
N CYS A 126 -26.47 -13.42 4.53
CA CYS A 126 -26.72 -14.51 3.60
C CYS A 126 -26.10 -14.27 2.21
N MET A 127 -26.23 -13.05 1.67
CA MET A 127 -25.67 -12.70 0.36
C MET A 127 -24.13 -12.78 0.36
N VAL A 128 -23.49 -12.26 1.40
CA VAL A 128 -22.02 -12.36 1.55
C VAL A 128 -21.59 -13.82 1.71
N ALA A 129 -22.27 -14.59 2.55
CA ALA A 129 -21.94 -16.00 2.76
C ALA A 129 -22.01 -16.83 1.46
N MET A 130 -22.99 -16.56 0.60
CA MET A 130 -23.10 -17.22 -0.70
C MET A 130 -21.89 -16.94 -1.60
N GLN A 131 -21.34 -15.73 -1.60
CA GLN A 131 -20.16 -15.39 -2.42
C GLN A 131 -18.84 -15.92 -1.85
N LEU A 132 -18.77 -16.19 -0.54
CA LEU A 132 -17.54 -16.70 0.10
C LEU A 132 -17.40 -18.22 0.00
N VAL A 133 -18.52 -18.95 -0.11
CA VAL A 133 -18.53 -20.41 -0.15
C VAL A 133 -18.54 -20.95 -1.58
N CYS A 134 -19.23 -20.26 -2.48
CA CYS A 134 -19.33 -20.62 -3.90
C CYS A 134 -18.13 -20.12 -4.70
#